data_AF-A0A445BU96-F1
#
_entry.id   AF-A0A445BU96-F1
#
_cell.length_a   1.000
_cell.length_b   1.000
_cell.length_c   1.000
_cell.angle_alpha   90.00
_cell.angle_beta   90.00
_cell.angle_gamma   90.00
#
_symmetry.space_group_name_H-M   'P 1'
#
loop_
_entity.id
_entity.type
_entity.pdbx_description
1 polymer ?
#
loop_
_entity_poly.entity_id
_entity_poly.type
_entity_poly.pdbx_seq_one_letter_code
_entity_poly.pdbx_strand_id
1 'polypeptide(L)'
;MQSIPRQVWLDNKSGNRLVQWPIEEVEKLRSKNISINGEKLRGGSILEVSGITASQADIEVLFEIPELENAESFDLSDVDPQLLCSNAPRSGIIGPFGLLALASKDLREHTAISFRVYKTSNKFVGLMCSDQSRSSLQNGLDKTTYGTFFDVDSNVRTISLRSLIDHSIIESFGEGGRVCISSRVYPKLATGNEAHLYVFNNGTMSILISKLNAWCMKEAEIGHVKNMSYKTC
;
A
#
# COMPACT_ATOMS: atom_id res chain seq x y z
N MET A 1 15.82 12.96 6.51
CA MET A 1 14.37 12.74 6.28
C MET A 1 13.84 11.96 7.47
N GLN A 2 12.65 12.31 7.96
CA GLN A 2 11.99 11.65 9.08
C GLN A 2 10.64 11.12 8.59
N SER A 3 10.17 10.00 9.14
CA SER A 3 8.79 9.53 8.94
C SER A 3 7.81 10.47 9.63
N ILE A 4 6.54 10.45 9.20
CA ILE A 4 5.46 11.07 9.97
C ILE A 4 5.45 10.45 11.38
N PRO A 5 5.36 11.25 12.46
CA PRO A 5 5.29 10.73 13.82
C PRO A 5 4.12 9.76 13.98
N ARG A 6 4.33 8.71 14.78
CA ARG A 6 3.38 7.62 14.97
C ARG A 6 3.07 7.43 16.44
N GLN A 7 1.80 7.16 16.75
CA GLN A 7 1.44 6.54 18.02
C GLN A 7 1.89 5.08 17.99
N VAL A 8 2.37 4.58 19.13
CA VAL A 8 2.83 3.20 19.28
C VAL A 8 2.24 2.60 20.55
N TRP A 9 1.62 1.43 20.43
CA TRP A 9 1.02 0.71 21.55
C TRP A 9 1.09 -0.81 21.34
N LEU A 10 0.87 -1.59 22.40
CA LEU A 10 0.82 -3.05 22.31
C LEU A 10 -0.47 -3.51 21.64
N ASP A 11 -0.40 -4.48 20.73
CA ASP A 11 -1.59 -5.08 20.15
C ASP A 11 -2.39 -5.86 21.21
N ASN A 12 -3.51 -5.31 21.64
CA ASN A 12 -4.37 -5.93 22.66
C ASN A 12 -4.95 -7.30 22.24
N LYS A 13 -5.01 -7.62 20.94
CA LYS A 13 -5.52 -8.92 20.48
C LYS A 13 -4.48 -10.03 20.59
N SER A 14 -3.25 -9.79 20.15
CA SER A 14 -2.19 -10.81 20.14
C SER A 14 -1.28 -10.75 21.37
N GLY A 15 -1.13 -9.58 21.99
CA GLY A 15 -0.26 -9.33 23.13
C GLY A 15 1.24 -9.44 22.83
N ASN A 16 1.64 -9.66 21.57
CA ASN A 16 3.03 -10.01 21.22
C ASN A 16 3.68 -9.15 20.14
N ARG A 17 3.01 -8.07 19.71
CA ARG A 17 3.53 -7.12 18.71
C ARG A 17 3.08 -5.71 19.01
N LEU A 18 3.84 -4.73 18.52
CA LEU A 18 3.46 -3.33 18.57
C LEU A 18 2.62 -2.97 17.35
N VAL A 19 1.65 -2.08 17.55
CA VAL A 19 0.90 -1.42 16.48
C VAL A 19 1.43 0.00 16.37
N GLN A 20 1.57 0.48 15.13
CA GLN A 20 1.98 1.85 14.84
C GLN A 20 0.98 2.51 13.92
N TRP A 21 0.58 3.74 14.23
CA TRP A 21 -0.35 4.49 13.39
C TRP A 21 0.05 5.96 13.32
N PRO A 22 -0.08 6.63 12.16
CA PRO A 22 0.17 8.07 12.07
C PRO A 22 -0.63 8.84 13.12
N ILE A 23 -0.02 9.84 13.74
CA ILE A 23 -0.73 10.73 14.68
C ILE A 23 -1.93 11.39 14.00
N GLU A 24 -3.02 11.60 14.73
CA GLU A 24 -4.29 12.12 14.18
C GLU A 24 -4.15 13.51 13.55
N GLU A 25 -3.16 14.29 13.98
CA GLU A 25 -2.91 15.64 13.46
C GLU A 25 -2.55 15.63 11.97
N VAL A 26 -2.01 14.52 11.43
CA VAL A 26 -1.75 14.40 9.99
C VAL A 26 -3.04 14.55 9.18
N GLU A 27 -4.18 14.14 9.74
CA GLU A 27 -5.47 14.18 9.06
C GLU A 27 -5.98 15.61 8.84
N LYS A 28 -5.45 16.59 9.58
CA LYS A 28 -5.74 18.03 9.36
C LYS A 28 -5.23 18.53 8.01
N LEU A 29 -4.30 17.80 7.39
CA LEU A 29 -3.79 18.11 6.05
C LEU A 29 -4.69 17.56 4.94
N ARG A 30 -5.64 16.66 5.23
CA ARG A 30 -6.58 16.14 4.24
C ARG A 30 -7.42 17.28 3.65
N SER A 31 -7.52 17.32 2.32
CA SER A 31 -8.38 18.27 1.60
C SER A 31 -9.46 17.51 0.81
N LYS A 32 -9.42 17.59 -0.51
CA LYS A 32 -10.36 16.92 -1.41
C LYS A 32 -10.29 15.41 -1.23
N ASN A 33 -11.45 14.77 -1.06
CA ASN A 33 -11.60 13.32 -0.94
C ASN A 33 -12.25 12.74 -2.21
N ILE A 34 -11.75 11.61 -2.66
CA ILE A 34 -12.37 10.73 -3.65
C ILE A 34 -12.66 9.39 -2.97
N SER A 35 -13.88 8.87 -3.14
CA SER A 35 -14.28 7.59 -2.55
C SER A 35 -14.79 6.62 -3.61
N ILE A 36 -14.41 5.35 -3.47
CA ILE A 36 -14.90 4.22 -4.26
C ILE A 36 -15.45 3.19 -3.27
N ASN A 37 -16.66 2.67 -3.51
CA ASN A 37 -17.32 1.71 -2.60
C ASN A 37 -17.93 0.56 -3.41
N GLY A 38 -17.73 -0.67 -2.93
CA GLY A 38 -18.32 -1.87 -3.53
C GLY A 38 -17.80 -2.21 -4.93
N GLU A 39 -16.57 -1.82 -5.27
CA GLU A 39 -16.00 -2.02 -6.61
C GLU A 39 -15.31 -3.38 -6.71
N LYS A 40 -15.71 -4.20 -7.69
CA LYS A 40 -15.15 -5.56 -7.86
C LYS A 40 -13.93 -5.54 -8.79
N LEU A 41 -12.76 -5.78 -8.23
CA LEU A 41 -11.52 -5.97 -8.99
C LEU A 41 -11.38 -7.42 -9.47
N ARG A 42 -11.65 -7.65 -10.75
CA ARG A 42 -11.40 -8.95 -11.39
C ARG A 42 -9.90 -9.27 -11.44
N GLY A 43 -9.56 -10.54 -11.57
CA GLY A 43 -8.18 -10.95 -11.79
C GLY A 43 -7.59 -10.31 -13.06
N GLY A 44 -6.37 -9.79 -12.95
CA GLY A 44 -5.66 -9.04 -14.00
C GLY A 44 -6.17 -7.62 -14.24
N SER A 45 -7.03 -7.08 -13.38
CA SER A 45 -7.59 -5.72 -13.56
C SER A 45 -6.78 -4.63 -12.86
N ILE A 46 -6.89 -3.42 -13.39
CA ILE A 46 -6.34 -2.20 -12.83
C ILE A 46 -7.38 -1.08 -12.94
N LEU A 47 -7.50 -0.27 -11.89
CA LEU A 47 -8.43 0.84 -11.78
C LEU A 47 -7.67 2.09 -11.37
N GLU A 48 -7.79 3.18 -12.13
CA GLU A 48 -7.19 4.46 -11.79
C GLU A 48 -8.03 5.21 -10.75
N VAL A 49 -7.38 5.70 -9.69
CA VAL A 49 -7.99 6.61 -8.72
C VAL A 49 -7.69 8.04 -9.16
N SER A 50 -8.60 8.59 -9.95
CA SER A 50 -8.46 9.93 -10.53
C SER A 50 -8.99 11.04 -9.62
N GLY A 51 -8.62 12.29 -9.90
CA GLY A 51 -9.13 13.47 -9.20
C GLY A 51 -8.40 13.82 -7.90
N ILE A 52 -7.23 13.23 -7.65
CA ILE A 52 -6.35 13.52 -6.52
C ILE A 52 -4.95 13.99 -6.97
N THR A 53 -4.20 14.66 -6.10
CA THR A 53 -2.76 14.88 -6.28
C THR A 53 -2.00 13.62 -5.85
N ALA A 54 -1.80 12.65 -6.75
CA ALA A 54 -1.27 11.33 -6.37
C ALA A 54 0.20 11.35 -5.89
N SER A 55 0.94 12.45 -6.10
CA SER A 55 2.27 12.63 -5.51
C SER A 55 2.25 13.06 -4.04
N GLN A 56 1.11 13.53 -3.52
CA GLN A 56 0.96 13.97 -2.12
C GLN A 56 -0.47 13.66 -1.64
N ALA A 57 -0.65 12.44 -1.10
CA ALA A 57 -1.97 11.90 -0.80
C ALA A 57 -1.95 10.97 0.42
N ASP A 58 -3.11 10.82 1.05
CA ASP A 58 -3.38 9.82 2.08
C ASP A 58 -4.47 8.89 1.56
N ILE A 59 -4.16 7.61 1.47
CA ILE A 59 -5.04 6.60 0.85
C ILE A 59 -5.39 5.57 1.90
N GLU A 60 -6.68 5.30 2.08
CA GLU A 60 -7.19 4.22 2.92
C GLU A 60 -8.05 3.29 2.07
N VAL A 61 -7.73 1.99 2.08
CA VAL A 61 -8.45 0.96 1.33
C VAL A 61 -8.77 -0.21 2.24
N LEU A 62 -10.00 -0.70 2.13
CA LEU A 62 -10.46 -1.94 2.73
C LEU A 62 -10.80 -2.92 1.60
N PHE A 63 -9.97 -3.96 1.47
CA PHE A 63 -10.19 -5.07 0.56
C PHE A 63 -10.98 -6.16 1.26
N GLU A 64 -11.93 -6.77 0.58
CA GLU A 64 -12.64 -7.96 1.01
C GLU A 64 -12.32 -9.12 0.08
N ILE A 65 -12.14 -10.30 0.67
CA ILE A 65 -11.69 -11.52 0.00
C ILE A 65 -12.78 -12.58 0.17
N PRO A 66 -13.79 -12.62 -0.71
CA PRO A 66 -14.97 -13.46 -0.50
C PRO A 66 -14.65 -14.94 -0.34
N GLU A 67 -13.80 -15.49 -1.21
CA GLU A 67 -13.44 -16.91 -1.25
C GLU A 67 -12.02 -17.15 -0.71
N LEU A 68 -11.77 -16.62 0.50
CA LEU A 68 -10.50 -16.74 1.23
C LEU A 68 -9.99 -18.19 1.33
N GLU A 69 -10.91 -19.15 1.44
CA GLU A 69 -10.61 -20.58 1.51
C GLU A 69 -9.82 -21.15 0.32
N ASN A 70 -9.85 -20.46 -0.83
CA ASN A 70 -9.15 -20.84 -2.06
C ASN A 70 -7.68 -20.36 -2.08
N ALA A 71 -7.19 -19.72 -1.02
CA ALA A 71 -5.80 -19.32 -0.89
C ALA A 71 -4.83 -20.49 -1.16
N GLU A 72 -3.71 -20.18 -1.83
CA GLU A 72 -2.66 -21.14 -2.18
C GLU A 72 -2.08 -21.79 -0.92
N SER A 73 -1.94 -23.12 -0.91
CA SER A 73 -1.18 -23.79 0.14
C SER A 73 0.30 -23.50 -0.03
N PHE A 74 0.93 -22.93 1.00
CA PHE A 74 2.34 -22.59 0.98
C PHE A 74 2.94 -22.80 2.37
N ASP A 75 4.06 -23.53 2.41
CA ASP A 75 4.83 -23.68 3.65
C ASP A 75 5.72 -22.46 3.84
N LEU A 76 5.42 -21.69 4.89
CA LEU A 76 6.12 -20.46 5.23
C LEU A 76 7.22 -20.69 6.28
N SER A 77 7.50 -21.94 6.66
CA SER A 77 8.61 -22.26 7.55
C SER A 77 9.96 -21.86 6.92
N ASP A 78 10.76 -21.11 7.68
CA ASP A 78 12.08 -20.61 7.26
C ASP A 78 12.08 -19.74 5.98
N VAL A 79 10.94 -19.12 5.64
CA VAL A 79 10.83 -18.20 4.51
C VAL A 79 11.04 -16.76 4.96
N ASP A 80 12.00 -16.08 4.34
CA ASP A 80 12.17 -14.64 4.51
C ASP A 80 11.11 -13.87 3.68
N PRO A 81 10.28 -13.02 4.30
CA PRO A 81 9.20 -12.33 3.60
C PRO A 81 9.72 -11.32 2.55
N GLN A 82 10.87 -10.71 2.79
CA GLN A 82 11.48 -9.74 1.87
C GLN A 82 11.99 -10.45 0.61
N LEU A 83 12.65 -11.59 0.79
CA LEU A 83 13.09 -12.44 -0.32
C LEU A 83 11.90 -12.99 -1.10
N LEU A 84 10.83 -13.40 -0.40
CA LEU A 84 9.60 -13.86 -1.03
C LEU A 84 8.96 -12.74 -1.86
N CYS A 85 8.84 -11.51 -1.35
CA CYS A 85 8.32 -10.38 -2.12
C CYS A 85 9.17 -10.09 -3.38
N SER A 86 10.49 -10.24 -3.29
CA SER A 86 11.41 -9.98 -4.40
C SER A 86 11.33 -11.04 -5.52
N ASN A 87 11.01 -12.28 -5.16
CA ASN A 87 11.01 -13.44 -6.08
C ASN A 87 9.62 -13.99 -6.38
N ALA A 88 8.56 -13.42 -5.82
CA ALA A 88 7.22 -13.96 -5.93
C ALA A 88 6.76 -14.04 -7.40
N PRO A 89 6.07 -15.11 -7.81
CA PRO A 89 5.51 -15.24 -9.16
C PRO A 89 4.60 -14.07 -9.50
N ARG A 90 4.61 -13.54 -10.73
CA ARG A 90 3.81 -12.34 -11.08
C ARG A 90 2.30 -12.43 -10.81
N SER A 91 1.75 -13.64 -10.75
CA SER A 91 0.34 -13.93 -10.46
C SER A 91 0.24 -15.07 -9.45
N GLY A 92 -0.82 -15.05 -8.66
CA GLY A 92 -1.21 -16.08 -7.70
C GLY A 92 -2.74 -16.25 -7.70
N ILE A 93 -3.27 -17.10 -6.82
CA ILE A 93 -4.72 -17.27 -6.65
C ILE A 93 -5.30 -16.01 -5.99
N ILE A 94 -4.85 -15.70 -4.76
CA ILE A 94 -5.24 -14.49 -4.02
C ILE A 94 -4.05 -13.54 -3.98
N GLY A 95 -4.02 -12.65 -4.97
CA GLY A 95 -3.01 -11.62 -5.13
C GLY A 95 -1.90 -11.96 -6.14
N PRO A 96 -1.00 -11.01 -6.41
CA PRO A 96 -0.87 -9.74 -5.68
C PRO A 96 -2.00 -8.76 -6.02
N PHE A 97 -2.58 -8.12 -5.01
CA PHE A 97 -3.55 -7.03 -5.15
C PHE A 97 -3.19 -5.88 -4.21
N GLY A 98 -3.54 -4.64 -4.55
CA GLY A 98 -3.19 -3.48 -3.74
C GLY A 98 -3.12 -2.19 -4.54
N LEU A 99 -2.13 -1.35 -4.26
CA LEU A 99 -1.93 -0.04 -4.87
C LEU A 99 -0.69 -0.02 -5.77
N LEU A 100 -0.78 0.72 -6.88
CA LEU A 100 0.38 1.23 -7.62
C LEU A 100 0.46 2.74 -7.36
N ALA A 101 1.38 3.13 -6.48
CA ALA A 101 1.61 4.50 -6.07
C ALA A 101 2.78 5.12 -6.87
N LEU A 102 2.76 6.45 -7.00
CA LEU A 102 3.77 7.20 -7.77
C LEU A 102 4.01 6.54 -9.13
N ALA A 103 2.90 6.26 -9.83
CA ALA A 103 2.91 5.55 -11.09
C ALA A 103 2.89 6.53 -12.26
N SER A 104 3.60 6.21 -13.35
CA SER A 104 3.44 6.93 -14.61
C SER A 104 2.18 6.45 -15.32
N LYS A 105 1.59 7.29 -16.18
CA LYS A 105 0.37 6.95 -16.92
C LYS A 105 0.46 5.65 -17.73
N ASP A 106 1.65 5.35 -18.25
CA ASP A 106 1.95 4.14 -19.02
C ASP A 106 2.46 2.98 -18.15
N LEU A 107 2.45 3.16 -16.82
CA LEU A 107 2.91 2.22 -15.79
C LEU A 107 4.37 1.77 -15.97
N ARG A 108 5.19 2.49 -16.76
CA ARG A 108 6.63 2.20 -16.87
C ARG A 108 7.33 2.39 -15.54
N GLU A 109 6.93 3.41 -14.78
CA GLU A 109 7.31 3.60 -13.39
C GLU A 109 6.12 3.38 -12.48
N HIS A 110 6.32 2.70 -11.36
CA HIS A 110 5.38 2.59 -10.25
C HIS A 110 6.03 1.93 -9.05
N THR A 111 5.47 2.19 -7.86
CA THR A 111 5.76 1.43 -6.64
C THR A 111 4.54 0.62 -6.25
N ALA A 112 4.68 -0.70 -6.18
CA ALA A 112 3.57 -1.60 -5.87
C ALA A 112 3.52 -1.92 -4.38
N ILE A 113 2.44 -1.50 -3.71
CA ILE A 113 2.14 -1.88 -2.32
C ILE A 113 1.03 -2.92 -2.39
N SER A 114 1.35 -4.17 -2.05
CA SER A 114 0.46 -5.27 -2.37
C SER A 114 0.39 -6.33 -1.29
N PHE A 115 -0.67 -7.11 -1.36
CA PHE A 115 -0.91 -8.26 -0.50
C PHE A 115 -1.00 -9.54 -1.32
N ARG A 116 -0.53 -10.62 -0.72
CA ARG A 116 -0.88 -12.00 -1.09
C ARG A 116 -1.39 -12.73 0.12
N VAL A 117 -2.25 -13.71 -0.10
CA VAL A 117 -2.75 -14.56 1.00
C VAL A 117 -2.43 -16.01 0.71
N TYR A 118 -1.79 -16.64 1.68
CA TYR A 118 -1.46 -18.05 1.67
C TYR A 118 -2.26 -18.79 2.73
N LYS A 119 -2.51 -20.06 2.48
CA LYS A 119 -3.06 -21.03 3.43
C LYS A 119 -1.91 -21.87 3.98
N THR A 120 -1.75 -21.85 5.29
CA THR A 120 -0.89 -22.80 6.02
C THR A 120 -1.76 -23.92 6.62
N SER A 121 -1.14 -24.89 7.32
CA SER A 121 -1.86 -26.02 7.91
C SER A 121 -3.04 -25.62 8.80
N ASN A 122 -2.91 -24.52 9.56
CA ASN A 122 -3.89 -24.14 10.59
C ASN A 122 -4.45 -22.71 10.45
N LYS A 123 -3.90 -21.87 9.57
CA LYS A 123 -4.28 -20.45 9.46
C LYS A 123 -4.02 -19.87 8.07
N PHE A 124 -4.62 -18.71 7.81
CA PHE A 124 -4.28 -17.88 6.66
C PHE A 124 -3.20 -16.87 7.06
N VAL A 125 -2.21 -16.71 6.19
CA VAL A 125 -1.11 -15.77 6.39
C VAL A 125 -1.08 -14.81 5.21
N GLY A 126 -1.06 -13.52 5.52
CA GLY A 126 -0.89 -12.45 4.56
C GLY A 126 0.58 -12.09 4.40
N LEU A 127 1.00 -11.84 3.18
CA LEU A 127 2.28 -11.23 2.85
C LEU A 127 2.01 -9.82 2.34
N MET A 128 2.54 -8.81 3.03
CA MET A 128 2.56 -7.43 2.55
C MET A 128 3.90 -7.15 1.90
N CYS A 129 3.88 -6.66 0.66
CA CYS A 129 5.06 -6.29 -0.11
C CYS A 129 5.05 -4.80 -0.45
N SER A 130 6.23 -4.18 -0.42
CA SER A 130 6.50 -2.90 -1.10
C SER A 130 7.56 -3.16 -2.17
N ASP A 131 7.10 -3.40 -3.39
CA ASP A 131 7.94 -3.64 -4.56
C ASP A 131 8.22 -2.33 -5.28
N GLN A 132 9.48 -1.90 -5.18
CA GLN A 132 10.02 -0.70 -5.79
C GLN A 132 10.97 -1.00 -6.95
N SER A 133 11.00 -2.25 -7.45
CA SER A 133 11.84 -2.69 -8.57
C SER A 133 11.61 -1.85 -9.85
N ARG A 134 10.38 -1.37 -10.04
CA ARG A 134 9.95 -0.50 -11.15
C ARG A 134 9.69 0.94 -10.73
N SER A 135 10.14 1.36 -9.56
CA SER A 135 9.86 2.70 -9.01
C SER A 135 10.49 3.86 -9.79
N SER A 136 11.52 3.58 -10.60
CA SER A 136 12.23 4.61 -11.37
C SER A 136 12.92 4.02 -12.59
N LEU A 137 13.02 4.79 -13.67
CA LEU A 137 13.84 4.53 -14.86
C LEU A 137 15.29 4.97 -14.67
N GLN A 138 15.61 5.66 -13.57
CA GLN A 138 16.98 6.05 -13.27
C GLN A 138 17.80 4.84 -12.82
N ASN A 139 19.05 4.79 -13.30
CA ASN A 139 20.04 3.78 -12.94
C ASN A 139 20.78 4.20 -11.65
N GLY A 140 21.29 3.22 -10.91
CA GLY A 140 22.10 3.46 -9.70
C GLY A 140 21.30 3.84 -8.45
N LEU A 141 19.96 3.75 -8.51
CA LEU A 141 19.09 3.87 -7.33
C LEU A 141 18.92 2.52 -6.64
N ASP A 142 18.84 2.55 -5.32
CA ASP A 142 18.37 1.41 -4.54
C ASP A 142 16.88 1.18 -4.81
N LYS A 143 16.55 -0.04 -5.22
CA LYS A 143 15.19 -0.51 -5.52
C LYS A 143 14.87 -1.80 -4.78
N THR A 144 15.52 -2.01 -3.64
CA THR A 144 15.32 -3.17 -2.77
C THR A 144 13.85 -3.31 -2.42
N THR A 145 13.25 -4.47 -2.71
CA THR A 145 11.88 -4.74 -2.30
C THR A 145 11.84 -5.06 -0.80
N TYR A 146 10.77 -4.65 -0.13
CA TYR A 146 10.52 -4.95 1.28
C TYR A 146 9.31 -5.85 1.43
N GLY A 147 9.29 -6.67 2.48
CA GLY A 147 8.21 -7.61 2.74
C GLY A 147 8.04 -7.93 4.22
N THR A 148 6.82 -8.23 4.63
CA THR A 148 6.52 -8.72 5.97
C THR A 148 5.26 -9.58 6.00
N PHE A 149 5.20 -10.51 6.94
CA PHE A 149 4.03 -11.37 7.15
C PHE A 149 3.09 -10.80 8.21
N PHE A 150 1.81 -11.15 8.08
CA PHE A 150 0.79 -10.91 9.09
C PHE A 150 -0.25 -12.02 9.11
N ASP A 151 -0.98 -12.14 10.21
CA ASP A 151 -2.05 -13.12 10.34
C ASP A 151 -3.33 -12.55 9.72
N VAL A 152 -4.02 -13.35 8.89
CA VAL A 152 -5.30 -12.98 8.27
C VAL A 152 -6.43 -13.61 9.08
N ASP A 153 -7.38 -12.80 9.55
CA ASP A 153 -8.56 -13.28 10.29
C ASP A 153 -9.59 -13.88 9.32
N SER A 154 -9.79 -15.20 9.40
CA SER A 154 -10.71 -15.94 8.54
C SER A 154 -12.18 -15.59 8.73
N ASN A 155 -12.55 -14.97 9.85
CA ASN A 155 -13.92 -14.56 10.14
C ASN A 155 -14.25 -13.19 9.54
N VAL A 156 -13.25 -12.30 9.48
CA VAL A 156 -13.42 -10.93 8.97
C VAL A 156 -13.26 -10.90 7.45
N ARG A 157 -12.29 -11.67 6.91
CA ARG A 157 -12.01 -11.78 5.46
C ARG A 157 -11.73 -10.44 4.76
N THR A 158 -11.32 -9.42 5.52
CA THR A 158 -10.89 -8.14 4.97
C THR A 158 -9.42 -7.88 5.27
N ILE A 159 -8.79 -7.08 4.40
CA ILE A 159 -7.43 -6.58 4.58
C ILE A 159 -7.46 -5.07 4.37
N SER A 160 -6.97 -4.34 5.36
CA SER A 160 -6.89 -2.88 5.37
C SER A 160 -5.49 -2.41 5.00
N LEU A 161 -5.43 -1.33 4.24
CA LEU A 161 -4.20 -0.62 3.88
C LEU A 161 -4.42 0.87 4.02
N ARG A 162 -3.55 1.54 4.78
CA ARG A 162 -3.34 2.98 4.67
C ARG A 162 -1.99 3.24 4.02
N SER A 163 -1.89 4.19 3.10
CA SER A 163 -0.61 4.61 2.52
C SER A 163 -0.54 6.13 2.45
N LEU A 164 0.44 6.70 3.13
CA LEU A 164 0.83 8.10 3.04
C LEU A 164 1.86 8.23 1.92
N ILE A 165 1.53 8.97 0.88
CA ILE A 165 2.41 9.23 -0.26
C ILE A 165 2.84 10.69 -0.17
N ASP A 166 4.14 10.93 -0.13
CA ASP A 166 4.72 12.28 -0.16
C ASP A 166 5.99 12.29 -1.02
N HIS A 167 5.80 12.56 -2.30
CA HIS A 167 6.82 12.71 -3.33
C HIS A 167 7.80 11.54 -3.46
N SER A 168 8.81 11.48 -2.59
CA SER A 168 9.86 10.44 -2.62
C SER A 168 9.78 9.46 -1.46
N ILE A 169 8.74 9.54 -0.63
CA ILE A 169 8.49 8.59 0.47
C ILE A 169 7.06 8.05 0.37
N ILE A 170 6.93 6.76 0.65
CA ILE A 170 5.64 6.10 0.84
C ILE A 170 5.70 5.39 2.20
N GLU A 171 4.76 5.67 3.09
CA GLU A 171 4.58 4.97 4.35
C GLU A 171 3.28 4.16 4.32
N SER A 172 3.40 2.84 4.33
CA SER A 172 2.29 1.92 4.19
C SER A 172 2.03 1.16 5.50
N PHE A 173 0.77 1.16 5.92
CA PHE A 173 0.28 0.58 7.17
C PHE A 173 -0.78 -0.46 6.82
N GLY A 174 -0.42 -1.74 6.92
CA GLY A 174 -1.35 -2.86 6.74
C GLY A 174 -2.00 -3.25 8.06
N GLU A 175 -3.25 -3.71 7.99
CA GLU A 175 -3.98 -4.26 9.14
C GLU A 175 -4.03 -3.33 10.35
N GLY A 176 -4.42 -2.07 10.09
CA GLY A 176 -4.51 -1.04 11.13
C GLY A 176 -3.17 -0.73 11.80
N GLY A 177 -2.05 -0.89 11.09
CA GLY A 177 -0.72 -0.59 11.60
C GLY A 177 -0.02 -1.75 12.30
N ARG A 178 -0.57 -2.97 12.23
CA ARG A 178 0.10 -4.20 12.71
C ARG A 178 1.35 -4.53 11.90
N VAL A 179 1.38 -4.10 10.64
CA VAL A 179 2.54 -4.18 9.76
C VAL A 179 2.76 -2.83 9.09
N CYS A 180 4.01 -2.38 9.06
CA CYS A 180 4.38 -1.06 8.53
C CYS A 180 5.60 -1.21 7.62
N ILE A 181 5.55 -0.60 6.44
CA ILE A 181 6.69 -0.53 5.52
C ILE A 181 6.86 0.92 5.07
N SER A 182 8.08 1.45 5.15
CA SER A 182 8.43 2.78 4.63
C SER A 182 9.42 2.62 3.49
N SER A 183 9.08 3.16 2.33
CA SER A 183 9.85 3.02 1.10
C SER A 183 10.26 4.38 0.55
N ARG A 184 11.46 4.45 -0.03
CA ARG A 184 12.02 5.66 -0.65
C ARG A 184 12.16 5.43 -2.15
N VAL A 185 11.54 6.29 -2.93
CA VAL A 185 11.47 6.13 -4.39
C VAL A 185 11.70 7.45 -5.10
N TYR A 186 12.28 7.40 -6.30
CA TYR A 186 12.68 8.58 -7.06
C TYR A 186 12.30 8.42 -8.54
N PRO A 187 10.99 8.41 -8.87
CA PRO A 187 10.52 8.29 -10.25
C PRO A 187 10.99 9.47 -11.09
N LYS A 188 11.18 9.25 -12.39
CA LYS A 188 11.55 10.29 -13.37
C LYS A 188 10.34 10.88 -14.08
N LEU A 189 9.31 10.08 -14.30
CA LEU A 189 8.07 10.41 -14.99
C LEU A 189 6.96 10.71 -13.99
N ALA A 190 6.81 9.87 -12.96
CA ALA A 190 5.71 9.96 -12.01
C ALA A 190 5.97 11.00 -10.90
N THR A 191 6.15 12.26 -11.29
CA THR A 191 6.45 13.38 -10.38
C THR A 191 5.38 14.47 -10.45
N GLY A 192 5.00 15.03 -9.31
CA GLY A 192 3.98 16.08 -9.24
C GLY A 192 2.67 15.65 -9.88
N ASN A 193 2.16 16.46 -10.82
CA ASN A 193 0.89 16.21 -11.50
C ASN A 193 0.90 15.03 -12.49
N GLU A 194 2.08 14.53 -12.86
CA GLU A 194 2.23 13.36 -13.73
C GLU A 194 2.28 12.04 -12.93
N ALA A 195 2.24 12.12 -11.60
CA ALA A 195 2.03 10.96 -10.76
C ALA A 195 0.57 10.53 -10.80
N HIS A 196 0.35 9.23 -10.94
CA HIS A 196 -0.96 8.59 -10.90
C HIS A 196 -1.01 7.60 -9.74
N LEU A 197 -2.24 7.27 -9.33
CA LEU A 197 -2.53 6.23 -8.35
C LEU A 197 -3.47 5.21 -8.99
N TYR A 198 -3.14 3.93 -8.84
CA TYR A 198 -4.01 2.84 -9.28
C TYR A 198 -4.26 1.86 -8.14
N VAL A 199 -5.43 1.22 -8.18
CA VAL A 199 -5.70 -0.03 -7.46
C VAL A 199 -5.61 -1.16 -8.46
N PHE A 200 -5.00 -2.29 -8.09
CA PHE A 200 -4.82 -3.41 -9.01
C PHE A 200 -5.10 -4.75 -8.34
N ASN A 201 -5.38 -5.75 -9.16
CA ASN A 201 -5.43 -7.15 -8.77
C ASN A 201 -4.84 -8.01 -9.89
N ASN A 202 -3.64 -8.55 -9.68
CA ASN A 202 -2.98 -9.49 -10.57
C ASN A 202 -3.12 -10.97 -10.12
N GLY A 203 -3.95 -11.22 -9.10
CA GLY A 203 -4.39 -12.59 -8.78
C GLY A 203 -5.39 -13.11 -9.82
N THR A 204 -5.70 -14.40 -9.76
CA THR A 204 -6.75 -15.01 -10.61
C THR A 204 -8.14 -14.79 -10.02
N MET A 205 -8.23 -14.75 -8.68
CA MET A 205 -9.49 -14.50 -7.98
C MET A 205 -9.85 -13.02 -7.96
N SER A 206 -11.16 -12.75 -7.88
CA SER A 206 -11.64 -11.37 -7.72
C SER A 206 -11.54 -10.92 -6.27
N ILE A 207 -11.20 -9.64 -6.08
CA ILE A 207 -11.17 -8.95 -4.79
C ILE A 207 -12.22 -7.84 -4.82
N LEU A 208 -12.88 -7.57 -3.70
CA LEU A 208 -13.82 -6.46 -3.58
C LEU A 208 -13.13 -5.29 -2.88
N ILE A 209 -13.18 -4.09 -3.45
CA ILE A 209 -12.89 -2.85 -2.73
C ILE A 209 -14.17 -2.49 -1.97
N SER A 210 -14.30 -2.95 -0.73
CA SER A 210 -15.46 -2.62 0.10
C SER A 210 -15.54 -1.10 0.31
N LYS A 211 -14.38 -0.46 0.56
CA LYS A 211 -14.25 0.98 0.67
C LYS A 211 -12.84 1.44 0.31
N LEU A 212 -12.74 2.51 -0.46
CA LEU A 212 -11.51 3.28 -0.66
C LEU A 212 -11.83 4.76 -0.43
N ASN A 213 -10.94 5.43 0.29
CA ASN A 213 -10.86 6.88 0.34
C ASN A 213 -9.46 7.32 -0.07
N ALA A 214 -9.39 8.39 -0.84
CA ALA A 214 -8.15 9.01 -1.25
C ALA A 214 -8.26 10.52 -1.04
N TRP A 215 -7.47 11.03 -0.11
CA TRP A 215 -7.40 12.45 0.18
C TRP A 215 -6.17 13.07 -0.47
N CYS A 216 -6.36 14.21 -1.13
CA CYS A 216 -5.25 15.12 -1.37
C CYS A 216 -4.74 15.63 -0.03
N MET A 217 -3.43 15.75 0.12
CA MET A 217 -2.81 16.27 1.34
C MET A 217 -2.24 17.65 1.06
N LYS A 218 -2.52 18.62 1.92
CA LYS A 218 -1.90 19.95 1.92
C LYS A 218 -0.46 19.84 2.39
N GLU A 219 0.38 20.76 1.93
CA GLU A 219 1.74 20.91 2.45
C GLU A 219 1.68 21.34 3.93
N ALA A 220 2.57 20.76 4.74
CA ALA A 220 2.74 21.15 6.14
C ALA A 220 3.72 22.32 6.25
N GLU A 221 3.47 23.26 7.15
CA GLU A 221 4.44 24.29 7.50
C GLU A 221 5.50 23.70 8.45
N ILE A 222 6.66 23.31 7.90
CA ILE A 222 7.77 22.74 8.66
C ILE A 222 8.88 23.80 8.82
N GLY A 223 8.92 24.44 9.99
CA GLY A 223 9.89 25.51 10.31
C GLY A 223 9.46 26.91 9.85
N HIS A 224 10.38 27.90 9.89
CA HIS A 224 10.14 29.30 9.51
C HIS A 224 10.56 29.65 8.08
N VAL A 225 10.27 28.80 7.09
CA VAL A 225 10.57 29.10 5.68
C VAL A 225 9.30 28.99 4.86
N LYS A 226 8.76 30.14 4.45
CA LYS A 226 7.77 30.20 3.38
C LYS A 226 8.47 29.82 2.08
N ASN A 227 7.98 28.83 1.34
CA ASN A 227 8.22 28.79 -0.10
C ASN A 227 7.19 27.99 -0.90
N MET A 228 6.89 28.59 -2.06
CA MET A 228 6.34 28.09 -3.33
C MET A 228 5.32 26.95 -3.27
N SER A 229 4.04 27.37 -3.25
CA SER A 229 2.88 26.55 -3.59
C SER A 229 2.96 26.03 -5.02
N TYR A 230 2.97 24.70 -5.16
CA TYR A 230 2.38 24.08 -6.34
C TYR A 230 0.86 24.10 -6.18
N LYS A 231 0.11 24.21 -7.29
CA LYS A 231 -1.35 24.06 -7.24
C LYS A 231 -1.69 22.60 -6.90
N THR A 232 -1.75 22.29 -5.61
CA THR A 232 -2.44 21.12 -5.07
C THR A 232 -3.96 21.36 -5.12
N CYS A 233 -4.74 20.29 -5.31
CA CYS A 233 -6.20 20.35 -5.32
C CYS A 233 -6.81 21.03 -4.08
#